data_AF-A0A9Q0U990-F1
#
_entry.id   AF-A0A9Q0U990-F1
#
_cell.length_a   1.000
_cell.length_b   1.000
_cell.length_c   1.000
_cell.angle_alpha   90.00
_cell.angle_beta   90.00
_cell.angle_gamma   90.00
#
_symmetry.space_group_name_H-M   'P 1'
#
loop_
_entity.id
_entity.type
_entity.pdbx_description
1 polymer ?
#
loop_
_entity_poly.entity_id
_entity_poly.type
_entity_poly.pdbx_seq_one_letter_code
_entity_poly.pdbx_strand_id
1 'polypeptide(L)'
;MVHLHFSDHQEELRIRDYGDPTTHLSVSLLLLLLLLLQFLSLQVSSQPEHASFPPRGWNSYDAFCWIVREEDFLRSAEIISHRLKPYGYECAVIDYLWYRRDVPGASTDSHGFDVIDEWGRMIPYPVRWPSSKEGRGFTGIAKKVHSMGLKFGIHIMRGLSRQAYEHMM
;
A
#
# COMPACT_ATOMS: atom_id res chain seq x y z
N MET A 1 31.35 88.02 26.72
CA MET A 1 30.69 87.40 25.55
C MET A 1 31.60 87.53 24.35
N VAL A 2 32.43 86.52 24.07
CA VAL A 2 32.90 86.07 22.74
C VAL A 2 33.35 84.61 22.94
N HIS A 3 32.83 83.72 22.10
CA HIS A 3 33.14 82.29 22.02
C HIS A 3 34.01 82.09 20.77
N LEU A 4 35.18 81.45 20.86
CA LEU A 4 35.97 80.92 19.72
C LEU A 4 36.78 79.72 20.25
N HIS A 5 36.29 78.47 20.11
CA HIS A 5 36.46 77.53 18.99
C HIS A 5 37.93 77.14 18.71
N PHE A 6 38.31 75.96 19.17
CA PHE A 6 39.47 75.20 18.68
C PHE A 6 38.94 74.00 17.88
N SER A 7 39.37 73.92 16.62
CA SER A 7 39.31 72.73 15.78
C SER A 7 40.71 72.15 15.74
N ASP A 8 40.86 70.83 15.96
CA ASP A 8 41.38 69.95 14.91
C ASP A 8 41.53 68.49 15.39
N HIS A 9 40.74 67.66 14.71
CA HIS A 9 41.05 66.34 14.17
C HIS A 9 42.15 65.48 14.82
N GLN A 10 41.71 64.39 15.45
CA GLN A 10 42.45 63.12 15.48
C GLN A 10 41.52 62.01 14.95
N GLU A 11 42.02 61.28 13.95
CA GLU A 11 41.36 60.19 13.24
C GLU A 11 41.05 59.00 14.17
N GLU A 12 39.83 58.48 14.05
CA GLU A 12 39.39 57.27 14.74
C GLU A 12 39.79 56.05 13.88
N LEU A 13 40.88 55.36 14.24
CA LEU A 13 41.27 54.07 13.68
C LEU A 13 40.29 52.99 14.13
N ARG A 14 39.20 52.83 13.38
CA ARG A 14 38.25 51.73 13.55
C ARG A 14 38.88 50.43 13.03
N ILE A 15 39.54 49.70 13.92
CA ILE A 15 39.95 48.31 13.69
C ILE A 15 38.67 47.51 13.43
N ARG A 16 38.43 47.12 12.17
CA ARG A 16 37.40 46.15 11.83
C ARG A 16 37.94 44.79 12.23
N ASP A 17 37.36 44.20 13.26
CA ASP A 17 37.50 42.77 13.57
C ASP A 17 36.90 41.97 12.41
N TYR A 18 37.71 41.73 11.38
CA TYR A 18 37.44 40.72 10.38
C TYR A 18 37.68 39.38 11.04
N GLY A 19 36.60 38.75 11.54
CA GLY A 19 36.63 37.38 12.01
C GLY A 19 37.31 36.47 10.98
N ASP A 20 38.15 35.56 11.46
CA ASP A 20 38.99 34.71 10.63
C ASP A 20 38.13 33.97 9.57
N PRO A 21 38.35 34.21 8.26
CA PRO A 21 37.57 33.61 7.18
C PRO A 21 37.55 32.07 7.23
N THR A 22 38.58 31.45 7.81
CA THR A 22 38.68 29.99 7.95
C THR A 22 37.66 29.43 8.95
N THR A 23 37.31 30.20 9.99
CA THR A 23 36.30 29.82 10.99
C THR A 23 34.89 29.80 10.38
N HIS A 24 34.56 30.80 9.55
CA HIS A 24 33.29 30.87 8.84
C HIS A 24 33.11 29.73 7.82
N LEU A 25 34.20 29.37 7.12
CA LEU A 25 34.19 28.24 6.18
C LEU A 25 34.04 26.90 6.91
N SER A 26 34.70 26.73 8.06
CA SER A 26 34.61 25.54 8.91
C SER A 26 33.20 25.33 9.50
N VAL A 27 32.57 26.41 10.00
CA VAL A 27 31.19 26.37 10.50
C VAL A 27 30.19 26.06 9.38
N SER A 28 30.38 26.62 8.20
CA SER A 28 29.52 26.35 7.03
C SER A 28 29.62 24.90 6.57
N LEU A 29 30.82 24.33 6.57
CA LEU A 29 31.05 22.92 6.24
C LEU A 29 30.44 21.98 7.28
N LEU A 30 30.53 22.32 8.57
CA LEU A 30 29.91 21.57 9.65
C LEU A 30 28.38 21.60 9.56
N LEU A 31 27.78 22.76 9.27
CA LEU A 31 26.34 22.89 9.05
C LEU A 31 25.89 22.10 7.82
N LEU A 32 26.65 22.13 6.73
CA LEU A 32 26.37 21.36 5.53
C LEU A 32 26.44 19.85 5.80
N LEU A 33 27.44 19.41 6.57
CA LEU A 33 27.59 18.01 6.99
C LEU A 33 26.44 17.57 7.90
N LEU A 34 26.02 18.41 8.85
CA LEU A 34 24.86 18.15 9.71
C LEU A 34 23.55 18.07 8.91
N LEU A 35 23.35 18.96 7.93
CA LEU A 35 22.23 18.90 6.99
C LEU A 35 22.27 17.62 6.15
N LEU A 36 23.44 17.21 5.64
CA LEU A 36 23.63 15.96 4.91
C LEU A 36 23.31 14.73 5.78
N LEU A 37 23.75 14.72 7.04
CA LEU A 37 23.47 13.63 7.99
C LEU A 37 21.98 13.55 8.34
N GLN A 38 21.29 14.69 8.47
CA GLN A 38 19.83 14.72 8.65
C GLN A 38 19.10 14.16 7.42
N PHE A 39 19.49 14.57 6.21
CA PHE A 39 18.92 14.04 4.96
C PHE A 39 19.15 12.52 4.81
N LEU A 40 20.31 12.02 5.20
CA LEU A 40 20.62 10.58 5.17
C LEU A 40 19.77 9.77 6.16
N SER A 41 19.45 10.37 7.32
CA SER A 41 18.63 9.73 8.36
C SER A 41 17.16 9.58 7.98
N LEU A 42 16.62 10.49 7.16
CA LEU A 42 15.24 10.42 6.67
C LEU A 42 15.01 9.36 5.57
N GLN A 43 16.05 8.75 5.02
CA GLN A 43 15.94 7.83 3.89
C GLN A 43 15.78 6.35 4.28
N VAL A 44 15.81 6.00 5.57
CA VAL A 44 15.52 4.63 6.03
C VAL A 44 14.00 4.45 6.15
N SER A 45 13.33 4.26 5.02
CA SER A 45 11.98 3.70 4.99
C SER A 45 12.09 2.21 5.29
N SER A 46 11.91 1.79 6.54
CA SER A 46 11.66 0.38 6.83
C SER A 46 10.39 -0.04 6.09
N GLN A 47 10.50 -0.92 5.10
CA GLN A 47 9.31 -1.60 4.59
C GLN A 47 8.62 -2.26 5.80
N PRO A 48 7.30 -2.08 5.98
CA PRO A 48 6.62 -2.78 7.05
C PRO A 48 6.93 -4.26 6.89
N GLU A 49 7.48 -4.88 7.93
CA GLU A 49 7.78 -6.29 7.91
C GLU A 49 6.46 -7.04 7.70
N HIS A 50 6.31 -7.62 6.51
CA HIS A 50 5.11 -8.35 6.18
C HIS A 50 5.12 -9.67 6.96
N ALA A 51 4.03 -9.93 7.68
CA ALA A 51 3.84 -11.16 8.44
C ALA A 51 4.92 -11.44 9.50
N SER A 52 5.31 -10.44 10.30
CA SER A 52 6.14 -10.63 11.52
C SER A 52 5.54 -11.67 12.49
N PHE A 53 4.24 -11.96 12.37
CA PHE A 53 3.54 -13.04 13.02
C PHE A 53 2.81 -13.90 11.98
N PRO A 54 2.57 -15.19 12.26
CA PRO A 54 1.75 -16.03 11.39
C PRO A 54 0.41 -15.33 11.06
N PRO A 55 0.05 -15.18 9.76
CA PRO A 55 -1.22 -14.57 9.38
C PRO A 55 -2.40 -15.33 9.98
N ARG A 56 -3.31 -14.60 10.63
CA ARG A 56 -4.53 -15.18 11.21
C ARG A 56 -5.74 -14.58 10.51
N GLY A 57 -6.67 -15.44 10.12
CA GLY A 57 -7.82 -15.00 9.36
C GLY A 57 -8.77 -16.13 9.03
N TRP A 58 -9.63 -15.85 8.07
CA TRP A 58 -10.61 -16.78 7.54
C TRP A 58 -10.47 -16.91 6.03
N ASN A 59 -10.68 -18.11 5.53
CA ASN A 59 -10.67 -18.47 4.12
C ASN A 59 -12.01 -19.16 3.78
N SER A 60 -12.59 -18.86 2.62
CA SER A 60 -13.91 -19.37 2.22
C SER A 60 -13.96 -20.85 1.85
N TYR A 61 -12.82 -21.51 1.58
CA TYR A 61 -12.77 -22.84 0.97
C TYR A 61 -13.54 -23.91 1.74
N ASP A 62 -13.28 -24.08 3.04
CA ASP A 62 -13.89 -25.19 3.79
C ASP A 62 -15.43 -25.04 3.94
N ALA A 63 -15.94 -23.81 3.89
CA ALA A 63 -17.36 -23.52 4.04
C ALA A 63 -18.10 -23.48 2.69
N PHE A 64 -17.45 -22.97 1.64
CA PHE A 64 -18.09 -22.64 0.36
C PHE A 64 -17.42 -23.27 -0.86
N CYS A 65 -16.29 -23.95 -0.68
CA CYS A 65 -15.44 -24.47 -1.74
C CYS A 65 -15.19 -23.38 -2.80
N TRP A 66 -15.70 -23.56 -4.01
CA TRP A 66 -15.48 -22.65 -5.13
C TRP A 66 -16.66 -21.71 -5.42
N ILE A 67 -17.77 -21.81 -4.66
CA ILE A 67 -19.06 -21.16 -4.99
C ILE A 67 -19.45 -20.00 -4.06
N VAL A 68 -18.51 -19.48 -3.27
CA VAL A 68 -18.75 -18.33 -2.40
C VAL A 68 -19.28 -17.12 -3.20
N ARG A 69 -20.24 -16.39 -2.63
CA ARG A 69 -20.84 -15.17 -3.21
C ARG A 69 -20.37 -13.93 -2.46
N GLU A 70 -20.43 -12.77 -3.12
CA GLU A 70 -20.01 -11.48 -2.52
C GLU A 70 -20.66 -11.21 -1.16
N GLU A 71 -21.96 -11.44 -1.04
CA GLU A 71 -22.69 -11.19 0.20
C GLU A 71 -22.22 -12.09 1.34
N ASP A 72 -22.07 -13.39 1.09
CA ASP A 72 -21.62 -14.36 2.08
C ASP A 72 -20.18 -14.07 2.54
N PHE A 73 -19.30 -13.73 1.59
CA PHE A 73 -17.94 -13.33 1.90
C PHE A 73 -17.89 -12.08 2.79
N LEU A 74 -18.66 -11.04 2.45
CA LEU A 74 -18.68 -9.80 3.22
C LEU A 74 -19.31 -10.00 4.62
N ARG A 75 -20.36 -10.82 4.73
CA ARG A 75 -20.96 -11.20 6.02
C ARG A 75 -19.96 -11.96 6.89
N SER A 76 -19.21 -12.91 6.32
CA SER A 76 -18.14 -13.59 7.06
C SER A 76 -17.07 -12.60 7.50
N ALA A 77 -16.61 -11.71 6.63
CA ALA A 77 -15.63 -10.68 6.98
C ALA A 77 -16.13 -9.76 8.13
N GLU A 78 -17.40 -9.37 8.13
CA GLU A 78 -18.01 -8.61 9.21
C GLU A 78 -17.98 -9.38 10.54
N ILE A 79 -18.27 -10.68 10.54
CA ILE A 79 -18.16 -11.53 11.73
C ILE A 79 -16.72 -11.60 12.24
N ILE A 80 -15.74 -11.77 11.36
CA ILE A 80 -14.32 -11.77 11.74
C ILE A 80 -13.95 -10.44 12.39
N SER A 81 -14.34 -9.32 11.76
CA SER A 81 -14.10 -7.97 12.25
C SER A 81 -14.65 -7.73 13.66
N HIS A 82 -15.90 -8.12 13.91
CA HIS A 82 -16.55 -7.87 15.19
C HIS A 82 -16.11 -8.84 16.29
N ARG A 83 -15.86 -10.11 15.95
CA ARG A 83 -15.68 -11.17 16.96
C ARG A 83 -14.25 -11.64 17.13
N LEU A 84 -13.47 -11.69 16.05
CA LEU A 84 -12.15 -12.34 16.06
C LEU A 84 -10.98 -11.35 15.95
N LYS A 85 -11.23 -10.15 15.41
CA LYS A 85 -10.22 -9.09 15.30
C LYS A 85 -9.61 -8.67 16.65
N PRO A 86 -10.36 -8.55 17.77
CA PRO A 86 -9.76 -8.29 19.08
C PRO A 86 -8.76 -9.37 19.52
N TYR A 87 -8.89 -10.59 18.99
CA TYR A 87 -7.98 -11.71 19.23
C TYR A 87 -6.89 -11.82 18.15
N GLY A 88 -6.82 -10.86 17.22
CA GLY A 88 -5.77 -10.72 16.21
C GLY A 88 -6.00 -11.49 14.91
N TYR A 89 -7.24 -11.90 14.61
CA TYR A 89 -7.61 -12.33 13.27
C TYR A 89 -7.83 -11.11 12.38
N GLU A 90 -7.06 -11.01 11.31
CA GLU A 90 -6.99 -9.82 10.49
C GLU A 90 -7.20 -10.07 9.01
N CYS A 91 -7.16 -11.31 8.52
CA CYS A 91 -7.32 -11.61 7.09
C CYS A 91 -8.70 -12.19 6.74
N ALA A 92 -9.27 -11.77 5.61
CA ALA A 92 -10.41 -12.42 4.96
C ALA A 92 -10.02 -12.77 3.50
N VAL A 93 -10.08 -14.07 3.17
CA VAL A 93 -9.53 -14.60 1.91
C VAL A 93 -10.63 -15.25 1.06
N ILE A 94 -10.72 -14.82 -0.21
CA ILE A 94 -11.56 -15.47 -1.22
C ILE A 94 -10.80 -16.64 -1.85
N ASP A 95 -11.40 -17.81 -1.75
CA ASP A 95 -10.93 -19.09 -2.27
C ASP A 95 -12.16 -19.89 -2.74
N TYR A 96 -12.15 -20.78 -3.72
CA TYR A 96 -11.29 -21.07 -4.86
C TYR A 96 -12.04 -20.62 -6.14
N LEU A 97 -11.40 -20.49 -7.31
CA LEU A 97 -12.06 -20.25 -8.61
C LEU A 97 -13.05 -19.09 -8.65
N TRP A 98 -12.75 -17.97 -8.00
CA TRP A 98 -13.63 -16.79 -7.99
C TRP A 98 -13.97 -16.24 -9.40
N TYR A 99 -13.15 -16.57 -10.40
CA TYR A 99 -13.33 -16.27 -11.81
C TYR A 99 -14.19 -17.28 -12.60
N ARG A 100 -14.48 -18.46 -12.07
CA ARG A 100 -15.28 -19.47 -12.77
C ARG A 100 -16.76 -19.09 -12.81
N ARG A 101 -17.41 -19.25 -13.97
CA ARG A 101 -18.86 -19.12 -14.07
C ARG A 101 -19.54 -20.24 -13.29
N ASP A 102 -20.39 -19.86 -12.35
CA ASP A 102 -21.30 -20.77 -11.63
C ASP A 102 -22.61 -20.86 -12.42
N VAL A 103 -22.63 -21.78 -13.39
CA VAL A 103 -23.73 -22.04 -14.33
C VAL A 103 -23.90 -23.55 -14.51
N PRO A 104 -25.05 -24.06 -14.97
CA PRO A 104 -25.24 -25.50 -15.18
C PRO A 104 -24.11 -26.13 -16.00
N GLY A 105 -23.53 -27.22 -15.48
CA GLY A 105 -22.40 -27.93 -16.10
C GLY A 105 -21.01 -27.45 -15.67
N ALA A 106 -20.90 -26.35 -14.94
CA ALA A 106 -19.63 -25.90 -14.37
C ALA A 106 -19.30 -26.62 -13.05
N SER A 107 -18.02 -26.96 -12.88
CA SER A 107 -17.45 -27.59 -11.68
C SER A 107 -16.01 -27.11 -11.45
N THR A 108 -15.34 -27.69 -10.45
CA THR A 108 -13.94 -27.43 -10.13
C THR A 108 -12.96 -27.77 -11.26
N ASP A 109 -13.34 -28.68 -12.16
CA ASP A 109 -12.48 -29.21 -13.22
C ASP A 109 -12.95 -28.81 -14.64
N SER A 110 -13.99 -27.97 -14.73
CA SER A 110 -14.53 -27.56 -16.02
C SER A 110 -13.58 -26.64 -16.79
N HIS A 111 -13.40 -26.95 -18.06
CA HIS A 111 -12.69 -26.12 -19.03
C HIS A 111 -13.66 -25.20 -19.80
N GLY A 112 -13.26 -23.97 -20.12
CA GLY A 112 -14.07 -23.03 -20.93
C GLY A 112 -15.06 -22.18 -20.14
N PHE A 113 -15.12 -22.33 -18.81
CA PHE A 113 -16.04 -21.60 -17.93
C PHE A 113 -15.39 -20.41 -17.21
N ASP A 114 -14.11 -20.17 -17.41
CA ASP A 114 -13.42 -19.09 -16.71
C ASP A 114 -13.74 -17.74 -17.37
N VAL A 115 -13.90 -16.71 -16.55
CA VAL A 115 -14.03 -15.33 -17.01
C VAL A 115 -12.64 -14.72 -17.07
N ILE A 116 -12.23 -14.35 -18.27
CA ILE A 116 -10.87 -13.92 -18.60
C ILE A 116 -10.98 -12.61 -19.39
N ASP A 117 -10.09 -11.66 -19.10
CA ASP A 117 -9.97 -10.43 -19.89
C ASP A 117 -9.16 -10.65 -21.19
N GLU A 118 -9.05 -9.59 -21.99
CA GLU A 118 -8.33 -9.61 -23.27
C GLU A 118 -6.81 -9.89 -23.15
N TRP A 119 -6.27 -9.83 -21.93
CA TRP A 119 -4.85 -10.09 -21.63
C TRP A 119 -4.62 -11.47 -21.01
N GLY A 120 -5.64 -12.33 -20.98
CA GLY A 120 -5.52 -13.67 -20.40
C GLY A 120 -5.55 -13.70 -18.87
N ARG A 121 -5.91 -12.59 -18.20
CA ARG A 121 -6.01 -12.51 -16.74
C ARG A 121 -7.40 -12.92 -16.30
N MET A 122 -7.48 -13.73 -15.25
CA MET A 122 -8.74 -14.10 -14.64
C MET A 122 -9.41 -12.87 -13.99
N ILE A 123 -10.71 -12.69 -14.22
CA ILE A 123 -11.51 -11.61 -13.62
C ILE A 123 -12.72 -12.16 -12.86
N PRO A 124 -13.22 -11.49 -11.80
CA PRO A 124 -14.28 -12.05 -10.97
C PRO A 124 -15.58 -12.21 -11.76
N TYR A 125 -16.20 -13.38 -11.69
CA TYR A 125 -17.47 -13.65 -12.36
C TYR A 125 -18.57 -12.69 -11.85
N PRO A 126 -19.06 -11.73 -12.66
CA PRO A 126 -19.87 -10.61 -12.14
C PRO A 126 -21.24 -10.97 -11.58
N VAL A 127 -21.74 -12.19 -11.84
CA VAL A 127 -22.98 -12.68 -11.22
C VAL A 127 -22.76 -13.07 -9.76
N ARG A 128 -21.60 -13.67 -9.42
CA ARG A 128 -21.22 -13.96 -8.03
C ARG A 128 -20.62 -12.75 -7.32
N TRP A 129 -20.00 -11.85 -8.09
CA TRP A 129 -19.34 -10.65 -7.61
C TRP A 129 -19.93 -9.38 -8.24
N PRO A 130 -21.18 -8.97 -7.89
CA PRO A 130 -21.83 -7.84 -8.55
C PRO A 130 -21.05 -6.52 -8.51
N SER A 131 -20.23 -6.31 -7.48
CA SER A 131 -19.37 -5.11 -7.39
C SER A 131 -18.26 -5.07 -8.44
N SER A 132 -17.89 -6.22 -9.04
CA SER A 132 -16.85 -6.34 -10.07
C SER A 132 -17.31 -5.95 -11.48
N LYS A 133 -18.62 -5.77 -11.68
CA LYS A 133 -19.20 -5.33 -12.97
C LYS A 133 -18.46 -4.11 -13.51
N GLU A 134 -18.46 -3.98 -14.83
CA GLU A 134 -17.80 -2.88 -15.55
C GLU A 134 -16.27 -2.85 -15.30
N GLY A 135 -15.64 -4.01 -15.14
CA GLY A 135 -14.18 -4.12 -15.03
C GLY A 135 -13.60 -3.65 -13.70
N ARG A 136 -14.41 -3.43 -12.66
CA ARG A 136 -13.96 -2.95 -11.35
C ARG A 136 -13.17 -3.97 -10.53
N GLY A 137 -13.14 -5.24 -10.96
CA GLY A 137 -12.45 -6.32 -10.26
C GLY A 137 -12.87 -6.41 -8.79
N PHE A 138 -11.90 -6.62 -7.89
CA PHE A 138 -12.17 -6.70 -6.46
C PHE A 138 -12.01 -5.39 -5.69
N THR A 139 -11.82 -4.25 -6.35
CA THR A 139 -11.57 -2.97 -5.67
C THR A 139 -12.69 -2.61 -4.68
N GLY A 140 -13.96 -2.84 -5.05
CA GLY A 140 -15.10 -2.58 -4.16
C GLY A 140 -15.11 -3.46 -2.91
N ILE A 141 -14.83 -4.75 -3.07
CA ILE A 141 -14.78 -5.72 -1.98
C ILE A 141 -13.59 -5.42 -1.06
N ALA A 142 -12.41 -5.20 -1.62
CA ALA A 142 -11.21 -4.86 -0.87
C ALA A 142 -11.42 -3.59 -0.04
N LYS A 143 -12.05 -2.54 -0.60
CA LYS A 143 -12.41 -1.33 0.15
C LYS A 143 -13.33 -1.61 1.34
N LYS A 144 -14.35 -2.45 1.17
CA LYS A 144 -15.25 -2.84 2.27
C LYS A 144 -14.48 -3.59 3.36
N VAL A 145 -13.69 -4.61 3.00
CA VAL A 145 -12.85 -5.37 3.94
C VAL A 145 -11.87 -4.47 4.68
N HIS A 146 -11.20 -3.55 3.98
CA HIS A 146 -10.29 -2.58 4.59
C HIS A 146 -11.01 -1.61 5.52
N SER A 147 -12.25 -1.20 5.22
CA SER A 147 -13.06 -0.35 6.11
C SER A 147 -13.47 -1.06 7.41
N MET A 148 -13.55 -2.39 7.40
CA MET A 148 -13.70 -3.22 8.61
C MET A 148 -12.36 -3.33 9.40
N GLY A 149 -11.27 -2.76 8.85
CA GLY A 149 -9.91 -2.88 9.35
C GLY A 149 -9.38 -4.31 9.31
N LEU A 150 -9.77 -5.06 8.28
CA LEU A 150 -9.21 -6.36 7.91
C LEU A 150 -8.33 -6.20 6.66
N LYS A 151 -7.49 -7.20 6.40
CA LYS A 151 -6.67 -7.41 5.20
C LYS A 151 -7.44 -8.32 4.23
N PHE A 152 -7.41 -7.98 2.95
CA PHE A 152 -8.06 -8.74 1.89
C PHE A 152 -7.08 -9.68 1.17
N GLY A 153 -7.47 -10.93 0.95
CA GLY A 153 -6.68 -11.90 0.19
C GLY A 153 -7.51 -12.64 -0.86
N ILE A 154 -6.82 -13.17 -1.87
CA ILE A 154 -7.40 -14.03 -2.90
C ILE A 154 -6.48 -15.24 -3.16
N HIS A 155 -7.08 -16.37 -3.48
CA HIS A 155 -6.36 -17.54 -3.99
C HIS A 155 -6.17 -17.43 -5.52
N ILE A 156 -5.02 -17.87 -6.04
CA ILE A 156 -4.73 -17.95 -7.48
C ILE A 156 -4.12 -19.31 -7.83
N MET A 157 -4.47 -19.83 -9.01
CA MET A 157 -3.80 -21.01 -9.55
C MET A 157 -2.47 -20.62 -10.18
N ARG A 158 -1.44 -21.46 -9.98
CA ARG A 158 -0.14 -21.26 -10.61
C ARG A 158 -0.26 -21.38 -12.13
N GLY A 159 0.35 -20.44 -12.85
CA GLY A 159 0.57 -20.53 -14.29
C GLY A 159 -0.41 -19.72 -15.12
N LEU A 160 -0.51 -20.09 -16.40
CA LEU A 160 -1.38 -19.45 -17.40
C LEU A 160 -2.67 -20.24 -17.56
N SER A 161 -3.79 -19.54 -17.77
CA SER A 161 -5.05 -20.17 -18.14
C SER A 161 -4.93 -20.91 -19.46
N ARG A 162 -5.30 -22.20 -19.47
CA ARG A 162 -5.39 -22.98 -20.70
C ARG A 162 -6.42 -22.37 -21.67
N GLN A 163 -7.57 -21.93 -21.17
CA GLN A 163 -8.59 -21.25 -21.96
C GLN A 163 -8.05 -19.95 -22.59
N ALA A 164 -7.21 -19.20 -21.86
CA ALA A 164 -6.59 -18.00 -22.42
C ALA A 164 -5.61 -18.33 -23.56
N TYR A 165 -4.77 -19.36 -23.37
CA TYR A 165 -3.85 -19.82 -24.41
C TYR A 165 -4.60 -20.24 -25.68
N GLU A 166 -5.67 -21.01 -25.54
CA GLU A 166 -6.48 -21.49 -26.67
C GLU A 166 -7.24 -20.36 -27.38
N HIS A 167 -7.53 -19.24 -26.71
CA HIS A 167 -8.12 -18.06 -27.36
C HIS A 167 -7.11 -17.22 -28.16
N MET A 168 -5.81 -17.37 -27.89
CA MET A 168 -4.75 -16.60 -28.55
C MET A 168 -4.20 -17.26 -29.82
N MET A 169 -4.54 -18.53 -30.07
CA MET A 169 -4.11 -19.31 -31.23
C MET A 169 -5.27 -19.53 -32.20
#